data_AF-A0A4Z2FUR0-F1
#
_entry.id   AF-A0A4Z2FUR0-F1
#
_cell.length_a   1.000
_cell.length_b   1.000
_cell.length_c   1.000
_cell.angle_alpha   90.00
_cell.angle_beta   90.00
_cell.angle_gamma   90.00
#
_symmetry.space_group_name_H-M   'P 1'
#
loop_
_entity.id
_entity.type
_entity.pdbx_description
1 polymer ?
#
loop_
_entity_poly.entity_id
_entity_poly.type
_entity_poly.pdbx_seq_one_letter_code
_entity_poly.pdbx_strand_id
1 'polypeptide(L)'
;MQSCAKSWGIFLARSVSPGAPCRRLSDKSRVVWKLHSGIGNSGASFLTTTRGLRTTAAAASSSSSSSSRQIERILPRHDDFSERHIGPGEREKREMLDALGVETLDQLIEDTVPSSIRMRRSMKMDDPICESEILDTLQEIASKNKVWRSYIGMGYYNCLVPPAIQRNLLENSGW
;
A
#
# COMPACT_ATOMS: atom_id res chain seq x y z
N MET A 1 9.37 -13.84 -34.78
CA MET A 1 8.98 -14.49 -36.05
C MET A 1 8.98 -15.99 -35.84
N GLN A 2 7.92 -16.63 -36.33
CA GLN A 2 7.44 -17.98 -36.00
C GLN A 2 8.20 -19.07 -36.78
N SER A 3 8.34 -20.27 -36.18
CA SER A 3 8.08 -21.61 -36.76
C SER A 3 8.57 -22.68 -35.76
N CYS A 4 7.75 -23.35 -34.95
CA CYS A 4 6.72 -24.37 -35.19
C CYS A 4 7.25 -25.82 -35.40
N ALA A 5 6.89 -26.68 -34.44
CA ALA A 5 6.34 -28.04 -34.58
C ALA A 5 7.18 -29.34 -34.34
N LYS A 6 6.67 -30.09 -33.32
CA LYS A 6 6.40 -31.55 -33.23
C LYS A 6 7.55 -32.47 -32.76
N SER A 7 7.50 -33.10 -31.58
CA SER A 7 6.55 -34.09 -30.98
C SER A 7 6.75 -35.54 -31.45
N TRP A 8 7.35 -36.38 -30.60
CA TRP A 8 7.03 -37.80 -30.25
C TRP A 8 7.68 -38.01 -28.86
N GLY A 9 7.13 -38.59 -27.79
CA GLY A 9 6.04 -39.55 -27.62
C GLY A 9 6.64 -40.88 -27.10
N ILE A 10 6.59 -41.16 -25.79
CA ILE A 10 6.17 -42.43 -25.15
C ILE A 10 6.51 -42.46 -23.64
N PHE A 11 5.49 -42.94 -22.92
CA PHE A 11 5.31 -43.24 -21.51
C PHE A 11 6.46 -43.97 -20.78
N LEU A 12 6.63 -43.65 -19.49
CA LEU A 12 6.66 -44.65 -18.43
C LEU A 12 6.16 -44.01 -17.13
N ALA A 13 4.96 -44.40 -16.72
CA ALA A 13 4.41 -44.12 -15.41
C ALA A 13 5.02 -45.10 -14.39
N ARG A 14 5.53 -44.58 -13.27
CA ARG A 14 5.55 -45.31 -12.00
C ARG A 14 5.42 -44.33 -10.84
N SER A 15 4.35 -44.52 -10.10
CA SER A 15 3.92 -43.80 -8.91
C SER A 15 4.80 -44.09 -7.70
N VAL A 16 5.05 -43.07 -6.86
CA VAL A 16 5.08 -43.15 -5.39
C VAL A 16 4.64 -41.79 -4.84
N SER A 17 3.52 -41.78 -4.11
CA SER A 17 3.03 -40.65 -3.30
C SER A 17 3.68 -40.68 -1.90
N PRO A 18 3.85 -39.51 -1.26
CA PRO A 18 3.05 -39.20 -0.06
C PRO A 18 2.58 -37.74 -0.12
N GLY A 19 1.29 -37.41 0.02
CA GLY A 19 0.54 -37.56 1.26
C GLY A 19 -0.01 -36.18 1.66
N ALA A 20 -1.05 -35.72 0.94
CA ALA A 20 -1.93 -34.63 1.34
C ALA A 20 -3.36 -34.99 0.89
N PRO A 21 -4.39 -34.63 1.68
CA PRO A 21 -5.57 -34.07 1.03
C PRO A 21 -6.21 -32.92 1.83
N CYS A 22 -6.31 -31.76 1.18
CA CYS A 22 -7.40 -30.81 1.43
C CYS A 22 -8.69 -31.34 0.81
N ARG A 23 -9.77 -31.40 1.59
CA ARG A 23 -11.14 -31.53 1.05
C ARG A 23 -11.76 -30.15 0.87
N ARG A 24 -12.29 -29.93 -0.33
CA ARG A 24 -13.13 -28.81 -0.74
C ARG A 24 -14.59 -29.19 -0.50
N LEU A 25 -15.37 -28.33 0.14
CA LEU A 25 -16.83 -28.33 0.05
C LEU A 25 -17.30 -26.95 -0.42
N SER A 26 -18.20 -27.00 -1.38
CA SER A 26 -18.84 -25.96 -2.16
C SER A 26 -20.00 -25.29 -1.42
N ASP A 27 -20.22 -23.99 -1.62
CA ASP A 27 -21.57 -23.50 -1.98
C ASP A 27 -21.53 -22.15 -2.72
N LYS A 28 -22.63 -21.91 -3.40
CA LYS A 28 -22.90 -21.02 -4.53
C LYS A 28 -23.10 -19.56 -4.11
N SER A 29 -22.69 -18.63 -4.97
CA SER A 29 -23.47 -17.42 -5.22
C SER A 29 -23.11 -16.80 -6.57
N ARG A 30 -24.11 -16.78 -7.44
CA ARG A 30 -24.15 -16.25 -8.80
C ARG A 30 -24.53 -14.76 -8.70
N VAL A 31 -23.70 -13.85 -9.21
CA VAL A 31 -24.12 -12.46 -9.49
C VAL A 31 -23.79 -12.13 -10.94
N VAL A 32 -24.86 -11.75 -11.64
CA VAL A 32 -24.98 -11.50 -13.07
C VAL A 32 -24.49 -10.08 -13.37
N TRP A 33 -23.53 -9.94 -14.29
CA TRP A 33 -23.22 -8.64 -14.92
C TRP A 33 -24.01 -8.55 -16.22
N LYS A 34 -24.99 -7.63 -16.25
CA LYS A 34 -25.83 -7.38 -17.42
C LYS A 34 -25.17 -6.25 -18.24
N LEU A 35 -24.53 -6.63 -19.34
CA LEU A 35 -24.07 -5.71 -20.38
C LEU A 35 -25.28 -5.33 -21.25
N HIS A 36 -25.61 -4.05 -21.38
CA HIS A 36 -26.51 -3.57 -22.43
C HIS A 36 -25.77 -2.55 -23.29
N SER A 37 -25.45 -3.00 -24.50
CA SER A 37 -25.24 -2.19 -25.69
C SER A 37 -26.60 -1.86 -26.32
N GLY A 38 -26.83 -0.63 -26.74
CA GLY A 38 -28.06 -0.23 -27.44
C GLY A 38 -27.98 1.17 -28.04
N ILE A 39 -27.77 1.19 -29.35
CA ILE A 39 -27.75 2.34 -30.27
C ILE A 39 -29.16 2.98 -30.38
N GLY A 40 -29.22 4.30 -30.49
CA GLY A 40 -30.44 5.03 -30.87
C GLY A 40 -30.15 6.50 -31.17
N ASN A 41 -30.19 6.84 -32.45
CA ASN A 41 -29.85 8.15 -33.04
C ASN A 41 -31.09 9.05 -33.15
N SER A 42 -30.91 10.37 -33.07
CA SER A 42 -31.52 11.42 -33.93
C SER A 42 -32.05 12.66 -33.19
N GLY A 43 -31.40 13.79 -33.49
CA GLY A 43 -32.06 15.01 -33.95
C GLY A 43 -32.60 16.00 -32.91
N ALA A 44 -31.89 17.11 -32.72
CA ALA A 44 -32.36 18.45 -33.14
C ALA A 44 -31.38 19.55 -32.68
N SER A 45 -30.98 20.36 -33.65
CA SER A 45 -30.16 21.57 -33.56
C SER A 45 -30.84 22.65 -32.72
N PHE A 46 -30.07 23.55 -32.09
CA PHE A 46 -30.19 25.02 -32.20
C PHE A 46 -28.98 25.70 -31.56
N LEU A 47 -28.41 26.67 -32.28
CA LEU A 47 -27.27 27.52 -31.90
C LEU A 47 -27.75 28.71 -31.06
N THR A 48 -26.88 29.28 -30.20
CA THR A 48 -26.55 30.73 -30.11
C THR A 48 -25.61 31.01 -28.92
N THR A 49 -24.36 31.34 -29.23
CA THR A 49 -23.64 32.59 -28.86
C THR A 49 -23.91 33.29 -27.51
N THR A 50 -22.89 33.38 -26.64
CA THR A 50 -22.20 34.61 -26.13
C THR A 50 -21.73 34.55 -24.67
N ARG A 51 -20.55 35.17 -24.47
CA ARG A 51 -20.05 35.91 -23.30
C ARG A 51 -19.61 35.14 -22.06
N GLY A 52 -18.30 35.20 -21.83
CA GLY A 52 -17.69 34.81 -20.56
C GLY A 52 -17.89 35.82 -19.44
N LEU A 53 -17.58 35.37 -18.23
CA LEU A 53 -16.97 36.18 -17.17
C LEU A 53 -16.17 35.25 -16.27
N ARG A 54 -14.91 35.64 -16.04
CA ARG A 54 -14.01 35.03 -15.06
C ARG A 54 -14.60 35.25 -13.67
N THR A 55 -14.84 34.18 -12.95
CA THR A 55 -14.90 34.20 -11.48
C THR A 55 -13.64 33.50 -10.98
N THR A 56 -12.77 34.27 -10.33
CA THR A 56 -11.70 33.74 -9.49
C THR A 56 -12.36 32.97 -8.34
N ALA A 57 -12.43 31.65 -8.45
CA ALA A 57 -12.68 30.79 -7.31
C ALA A 57 -11.50 30.97 -6.35
N ALA A 58 -11.72 31.77 -5.31
CA ALA A 58 -10.88 31.74 -4.13
C ALA A 58 -10.83 30.28 -3.68
N ALA A 59 -9.65 29.67 -3.77
CA ALA A 59 -9.38 28.36 -3.25
C ALA A 59 -9.53 28.44 -1.73
N ALA A 60 -10.75 28.18 -1.26
CA ALA A 60 -10.99 27.82 0.12
C ALA A 60 -10.12 26.59 0.39
N SER A 61 -9.13 26.77 1.26
CA SER A 61 -8.33 25.72 1.85
C SER A 61 -9.28 24.66 2.39
N SER A 62 -9.40 23.57 1.66
CA SER A 62 -10.14 22.39 2.09
C SER A 62 -9.34 21.74 3.22
N SER A 63 -9.54 22.22 4.45
CA SER A 63 -9.37 21.41 5.64
C SER A 63 -10.31 20.22 5.46
N SER A 64 -9.77 19.09 5.00
CA SER A 64 -10.51 17.83 4.94
C SER A 64 -10.76 17.37 6.38
N SER A 65 -11.78 17.96 7.01
CA SER A 65 -12.41 17.43 8.20
C SER A 65 -13.11 16.14 7.78
N SER A 66 -12.34 15.05 7.70
CA SER A 66 -12.91 13.71 7.56
C SER A 66 -13.71 13.46 8.83
N SER A 67 -15.02 13.68 8.75
CA SER A 67 -15.95 13.25 9.78
C SER A 67 -15.76 11.76 9.99
N SER A 68 -15.13 11.39 11.11
CA SER A 68 -14.85 9.99 11.45
C SER A 68 -16.13 9.18 11.33
N ARG A 69 -16.04 8.01 10.69
CA ARG A 69 -17.21 7.14 10.57
C ARG A 69 -17.61 6.69 11.97
N GLN A 70 -18.90 6.44 12.19
CA GLN A 70 -19.39 5.99 13.51
C GLN A 70 -18.66 4.72 13.99
N ILE A 71 -18.28 3.83 13.06
CA ILE A 71 -17.49 2.63 13.37
C ILE A 71 -16.12 2.98 13.94
N GLU A 72 -15.38 3.94 13.36
CA GLU A 72 -14.04 4.33 13.85
C GLU A 72 -14.08 4.96 15.24
N ARG A 73 -15.21 5.57 15.62
CA ARG A 73 -15.40 6.13 16.96
C ARG A 73 -15.67 5.05 18.02
N ILE A 74 -16.33 3.96 17.63
CA ILE A 74 -16.67 2.83 18.51
C ILE A 74 -15.51 1.83 18.56
N LEU A 75 -14.88 1.59 17.41
CA LEU A 75 -13.76 0.69 17.18
C LEU A 75 -12.63 1.49 16.51
N PRO A 76 -11.80 2.17 17.30
CA PRO A 76 -10.61 2.84 16.77
C PRO A 76 -9.62 1.83 16.21
N ARG A 77 -8.62 2.34 15.47
CA ARG A 77 -7.49 1.53 15.01
C ARG A 77 -6.81 0.86 16.21
N HIS A 78 -6.30 -0.34 15.99
CA HIS A 78 -5.68 -1.13 17.05
C HIS A 78 -4.41 -0.43 17.60
N ASP A 79 -3.58 0.11 16.71
CA ASP A 79 -2.38 0.86 17.05
C ASP A 79 -2.02 1.89 15.96
N ASP A 80 -1.17 2.85 16.33
CA ASP A 80 -0.48 3.76 15.41
C ASP A 80 1.03 3.62 15.62
N PHE A 81 1.72 3.04 14.64
CA PHE A 81 3.17 2.84 14.69
C PHE A 81 3.95 4.15 14.89
N SER A 82 3.38 5.29 14.46
CA SER A 82 3.99 6.61 14.63
C SER A 82 4.26 6.94 16.09
N GLU A 83 3.42 6.47 17.02
CA GLU A 83 3.59 6.70 18.46
C GLU A 83 4.74 5.89 19.06
N ARG A 84 5.09 4.74 18.47
CA ARG A 84 6.27 3.95 18.89
C ARG A 84 7.55 4.44 18.21
N HIS A 85 7.43 4.93 16.99
CA HIS A 85 8.56 5.40 16.21
C HIS A 85 9.03 6.81 16.63
N ILE A 86 8.09 7.70 16.94
CA ILE A 86 8.38 9.07 17.37
C ILE A 86 8.52 9.08 18.89
N GLY A 87 9.75 9.28 19.38
CA GLY A 87 10.03 9.29 20.82
C GLY A 87 9.24 10.36 21.59
N PRO A 88 9.27 11.64 21.18
CA PRO A 88 8.61 12.70 21.92
C PRO A 88 7.09 12.58 21.94
N GLY A 89 6.53 12.41 23.14
CA GLY A 89 5.09 12.48 23.38
C GLY A 89 4.56 13.92 23.32
N GLU A 90 3.24 14.10 23.38
CA GLU A 90 2.62 15.43 23.24
C GLU A 90 3.03 16.42 24.33
N ARG A 91 3.28 15.93 25.54
CA ARG A 91 3.79 16.75 26.65
C ARG A 91 5.22 17.24 26.37
N GLU A 92 6.10 16.33 25.95
CA GLU A 92 7.50 16.63 25.66
C GLU A 92 7.62 17.57 24.45
N LYS A 93 6.79 17.38 23.42
CA LYS A 93 6.68 18.32 22.30
C LYS A 93 6.36 19.74 22.78
N ARG A 94 5.40 19.89 23.69
CA ARG A 94 5.03 21.19 24.25
C ARG A 94 6.19 21.82 25.04
N GLU A 95 6.83 21.05 25.92
CA GLU A 95 7.98 21.53 26.70
C GLU A 95 9.15 21.98 25.79
N MET A 96 9.39 21.26 24.69
CA MET A 96 10.40 21.65 23.69
C MET A 96 10.00 22.89 22.89
N LEU A 97 8.72 23.03 22.52
CA LEU A 97 8.21 24.21 21.82
C LEU A 97 8.30 25.47 22.70
N ASP A 98 7.95 25.33 23.99
CA ASP A 98 8.08 26.40 24.98
C ASP A 98 9.54 26.85 25.14
N ALA A 99 10.48 25.91 25.17
CA ALA A 99 11.91 26.22 25.23
C ALA A 99 12.44 26.96 23.99
N LEU A 100 11.81 26.75 22.83
CA LEU A 100 12.11 27.43 21.58
C LEU A 100 11.34 28.76 21.42
N GLY A 101 10.35 29.03 22.27
CA GLY A 101 9.51 30.22 22.19
C GLY A 101 8.54 30.23 21.01
N VAL A 102 8.15 29.06 20.50
CA VAL A 102 7.17 28.89 19.41
C VAL A 102 5.90 28.22 19.93
N GLU A 103 4.73 28.64 19.44
CA GLU A 103 3.45 28.17 20.00
C GLU A 103 3.02 26.82 19.43
N THR A 104 3.39 26.52 18.18
CA THR A 104 2.94 25.32 17.46
C THR A 104 4.03 24.72 16.60
N LEU A 105 3.87 23.43 16.29
CA LEU A 105 4.74 22.73 15.36
C LEU A 105 4.65 23.30 13.94
N ASP A 106 3.48 23.77 13.52
CA ASP A 106 3.27 24.36 12.19
C ASP A 106 4.04 25.68 12.05
N GLN A 107 4.03 26.52 13.09
CA GLN A 107 4.82 27.74 13.15
C GLN A 107 6.32 27.43 13.04
N LEU A 108 6.80 26.44 13.78
CA LEU A 108 8.20 26.01 13.71
C LEU A 108 8.60 25.60 12.28
N ILE A 109 7.73 24.88 11.56
CA ILE A 109 7.97 24.46 10.17
C ILE A 109 7.95 25.66 9.22
N GLU A 110 7.05 26.62 9.44
CA GLU A 110 6.95 27.87 8.66
C GLU A 110 8.22 28.71 8.74
N ASP A 111 8.77 28.87 9.93
CA ASP A 111 9.96 29.67 10.17
C ASP A 111 11.23 28.97 9.67
N THR A 112 11.24 27.63 9.63
CA THR A 112 12.41 26.83 9.24
C THR A 112 12.49 26.57 7.73
N VAL A 113 11.36 26.23 7.09
CA VAL A 113 11.35 25.76 5.69
C VAL A 113 10.74 26.83 4.77
N PRO A 114 11.49 27.34 3.77
CA PRO A 114 10.97 28.34 2.85
C PRO A 114 9.69 27.90 2.14
N SER A 115 8.69 28.79 2.13
CA SER A 115 7.37 28.51 1.54
C SER A 115 7.41 28.20 0.04
N SER A 116 8.46 28.63 -0.67
CA SER A 116 8.64 28.40 -2.11
C SER A 116 8.81 26.93 -2.47
N ILE A 117 9.36 26.11 -1.57
CA ILE A 117 9.65 24.69 -1.80
C ILE A 117 8.73 23.74 -1.04
N ARG A 118 7.84 24.27 -0.19
CA ARG A 118 6.91 23.45 0.61
C ARG A 118 5.82 22.82 -0.26
N MET A 119 5.46 21.59 0.09
CA MET A 119 4.39 20.86 -0.59
C MET A 119 3.03 21.49 -0.24
N ARG A 120 2.30 21.95 -1.26
CA ARG A 120 0.99 22.62 -1.07
C ARG A 120 -0.21 21.69 -0.90
N ARG A 121 0.03 20.38 -0.95
CA ARG A 121 -0.99 19.34 -0.87
C ARG A 121 -0.54 18.27 0.11
N SER A 122 -1.49 17.60 0.75
CA SER A 122 -1.20 16.40 1.51
C SER A 122 -0.64 15.31 0.59
N MET A 123 0.19 14.45 1.18
CA MET A 123 0.74 13.29 0.50
C MET A 123 -0.40 12.32 0.19
N LYS A 124 -0.48 11.83 -1.06
CA LYS A 124 -1.46 10.82 -1.45
C LYS A 124 -0.83 9.45 -1.21
N MET A 125 -1.20 8.83 -0.09
CA MET A 125 -0.79 7.48 0.30
C MET A 125 -2.04 6.68 0.64
N ASP A 126 -1.90 5.35 0.62
CA ASP A 126 -2.93 4.46 1.12
C ASP A 126 -3.11 4.62 2.64
N ASP A 127 -4.21 4.10 3.16
CA ASP A 127 -4.48 4.17 4.59
C ASP A 127 -3.37 3.44 5.38
N PRO A 128 -2.95 3.99 6.53
CA PRO A 128 -1.88 3.39 7.32
C PRO A 128 -2.30 2.02 7.88
N ILE A 129 -1.37 1.07 7.82
CA ILE A 129 -1.54 -0.30 8.34
C ILE A 129 -1.09 -0.35 9.80
N CYS A 130 -1.79 -1.11 10.64
CA CYS A 130 -1.40 -1.34 12.03
C CYS A 130 -0.14 -2.23 12.10
N GLU A 131 0.71 -2.04 13.09
CA GLU A 131 1.91 -2.86 13.31
C GLU A 131 1.56 -4.33 13.52
N SER A 132 0.44 -4.62 14.19
CA SER A 132 -0.05 -5.98 14.39
C SER A 132 -0.38 -6.72 13.08
N GLU A 133 -0.69 -5.98 12.01
CA GLU A 133 -1.14 -6.52 10.71
C GLU A 133 -0.05 -6.45 9.63
N ILE A 134 1.07 -5.76 9.89
CA ILE A 134 2.07 -5.44 8.87
C ILE A 134 2.81 -6.68 8.36
N LEU A 135 3.14 -7.62 9.25
CA LEU A 135 3.86 -8.84 8.90
C LEU A 135 2.99 -9.75 8.05
N ASP A 136 1.70 -9.88 8.36
CA ASP A 136 0.75 -10.67 7.58
C ASP A 136 0.59 -10.07 6.18
N THR A 137 0.40 -8.75 6.10
CA THR A 137 0.31 -8.03 4.82
C THR A 137 1.56 -8.24 3.97
N LEU A 138 2.75 -8.14 4.58
CA LEU A 138 4.01 -8.35 3.87
C LEU A 138 4.20 -9.81 3.46
N GLN A 139 3.79 -10.75 4.31
CA GLN A 139 3.86 -12.18 4.04
C GLN A 139 3.00 -12.58 2.84
N GLU A 140 1.83 -11.97 2.66
CA GLU A 140 1.00 -12.16 1.46
C GLU A 140 1.75 -11.77 0.17
N ILE A 141 2.48 -10.66 0.20
CA ILE A 141 3.29 -10.22 -0.94
C ILE A 141 4.48 -11.17 -1.14
N ALA A 142 5.22 -11.49 -0.07
CA ALA A 142 6.39 -12.35 -0.11
C ALA A 142 6.07 -13.76 -0.61
N SER A 143 4.86 -14.27 -0.32
CA SER A 143 4.40 -15.59 -0.77
C SER A 143 4.30 -15.74 -2.29
N LYS A 144 4.26 -14.62 -3.02
CA LYS A 144 4.23 -14.61 -4.50
C LYS A 144 5.61 -14.94 -5.10
N ASN A 145 6.69 -14.83 -4.31
CA ASN A 145 8.04 -15.16 -4.75
C ASN A 145 8.23 -16.68 -4.83
N LYS A 146 8.99 -17.13 -5.83
CA LYS A 146 9.31 -18.56 -6.02
C LYS A 146 10.76 -18.82 -5.66
N VAL A 147 10.99 -19.51 -4.55
CA VAL A 147 12.34 -19.90 -4.09
C VAL A 147 12.77 -21.18 -4.81
N TRP A 148 13.69 -21.05 -5.77
CA TRP A 148 14.22 -22.16 -6.57
C TRP A 148 15.65 -22.47 -6.16
N ARG A 149 16.13 -23.68 -6.47
CA ARG A 149 17.56 -23.98 -6.43
C ARG A 149 18.23 -23.35 -7.65
N SER A 150 18.78 -22.16 -7.46
CA SER A 150 19.40 -21.38 -8.52
C SER A 150 20.88 -21.72 -8.66
N TYR A 151 21.29 -22.16 -9.85
CA TYR A 151 22.69 -22.42 -10.23
C TYR A 151 23.15 -21.51 -11.39
N ILE A 152 22.55 -20.33 -11.51
CA ILE A 152 22.91 -19.34 -12.55
C ILE A 152 24.36 -18.87 -12.37
N GLY A 153 24.82 -18.74 -11.12
CA GLY A 153 26.17 -18.26 -10.80
C GLY A 153 26.28 -16.75 -10.95
N MET A 154 27.20 -16.29 -11.80
CA MET A 154 27.43 -14.86 -12.08
C MET A 154 27.70 -14.00 -10.84
N GLY A 155 28.43 -14.54 -9.86
CA GLY A 155 28.85 -13.82 -8.65
C GLY A 155 27.94 -14.01 -7.43
N TYR A 156 26.79 -14.69 -7.56
CA TYR A 156 25.95 -15.04 -6.42
C TYR A 156 25.83 -16.55 -6.29
N TYR A 157 26.20 -17.07 -5.11
CA TYR A 157 26.19 -18.50 -4.80
C TYR A 157 25.48 -18.72 -3.46
N ASN A 158 24.57 -19.69 -3.42
CA ASN A 158 23.85 -20.02 -2.20
C ASN A 158 24.80 -20.60 -1.14
N CYS A 159 24.56 -20.31 0.14
CA CYS A 159 25.35 -20.82 1.24
C CYS A 159 24.47 -21.14 2.46
N LEU A 160 25.00 -21.98 3.36
CA LEU A 160 24.36 -22.26 4.64
C LEU A 160 24.81 -21.21 5.65
N VAL A 161 23.95 -20.22 5.90
CA VAL A 161 24.20 -19.19 6.92
C VAL A 161 24.17 -19.85 8.30
N PRO A 162 25.24 -19.80 9.11
CA PRO A 162 25.23 -20.40 10.44
C PRO A 162 24.18 -19.73 11.33
N PRO A 163 23.26 -20.49 11.95
CA PRO A 163 22.17 -19.92 12.76
C PRO A 163 22.66 -19.05 13.92
N ALA A 164 23.82 -19.40 14.48
CA ALA A 164 24.45 -18.63 15.56
C ALA A 164 24.86 -17.22 15.11
N ILE A 165 25.28 -17.04 13.85
CA ILE A 165 25.65 -15.72 13.31
C ILE A 165 24.38 -14.95 12.95
N GLN A 166 23.42 -15.59 12.29
CA GLN A 166 22.16 -14.96 11.93
C GLN A 166 21.44 -14.37 13.17
N ARG A 167 21.22 -15.18 14.20
CA ARG A 167 20.46 -14.74 15.38
C ARG A 167 21.21 -13.74 16.26
N ASN A 168 22.49 -13.97 16.50
CA ASN A 168 23.22 -13.21 17.52
C ASN A 168 23.88 -11.94 16.96
N LEU A 169 24.03 -11.85 15.64
CA LEU A 169 24.63 -10.69 14.96
C LEU A 169 23.63 -10.02 14.02
N LEU A 170 23.13 -10.70 12.98
CA LEU A 170 22.29 -10.06 11.94
C LEU A 170 20.93 -9.56 12.48
N GLU A 171 20.30 -10.33 13.38
CA GLU A 171 18.98 -10.03 13.93
C GLU A 171 19.05 -9.30 15.29
N ASN A 172 20.24 -8.90 15.74
CA ASN A 172 20.47 -8.29 17.05
C ASN A 172 20.78 -6.79 16.90
N SER A 173 19.94 -5.92 17.48
CA SER A 173 20.12 -4.46 17.41
C SER A 173 21.33 -3.91 18.18
N GLY A 174 21.95 -4.72 19.03
CA GLY A 174 23.17 -4.33 19.76
C GLY A 174 24.47 -4.52 18.97
N TRP A 175 24.41 -5.16 17.80
CA TRP A 175 25.51 -5.31 16.85
C TRP A 175 25.34 -4.33 15.69
#